data_AF-A0A086Z1N0-F1
#
_entry.id   AF-A0A086Z1N0-F1
#
_cell.length_a   1.000
_cell.length_b   1.000
_cell.length_c   1.000
_cell.angle_alpha   90.00
_cell.angle_beta   90.00
_cell.angle_gamma   90.00
#
_symmetry.space_group_name_H-M   'P 1'
#
loop_
_entity.id
_entity.type
_entity.pdbx_description
1 polymer ?
#
loop_
_entity_poly.entity_id
_entity_poly.type
_entity_poly.pdbx_seq_one_letter_code
_entity_poly.pdbx_strand_id
1 'polypeptide(L)'
;MVEGYASSAADGKGLNYGDYKSATFDALIAQAARQTDRAQAFDTYRQAQSQLLNDLPAIPLWYAKVSAVASSRIDHAAFNYMGLPAYNELTRRAA
;
A
#
# COMPACT_ATOMS: atom_id res chain seq x y z
N MET A 1 -2.40 -1.36 1.50
CA MET A 1 -1.62 -2.57 1.18
C MET A 1 -1.93 -3.71 2.15
N VAL A 2 -2.03 -3.45 3.46
CA VAL A 2 -2.31 -4.48 4.47
C VAL A 2 -3.78 -4.96 4.46
N GLU A 3 -4.75 -4.07 4.23
CA GLU A 3 -6.17 -4.45 4.08
C GLU A 3 -6.45 -5.32 2.84
N GLY A 4 -5.53 -5.34 1.87
CA GLY A 4 -5.66 -6.18 0.68
C GLY A 4 -5.59 -7.67 0.97
N TYR A 5 -5.20 -8.08 2.17
CA TYR A 5 -5.15 -9.49 2.60
C TYR A 5 -6.19 -9.82 3.69
N ALA A 6 -7.08 -8.89 4.04
CA ALA A 6 -8.13 -9.18 5.01
C ALA A 6 -9.07 -10.29 4.46
N SER A 7 -9.46 -11.23 5.32
CA SER A 7 -10.32 -12.34 4.88
C SER A 7 -11.69 -11.85 4.37
N SER A 8 -12.16 -10.70 4.86
CA SER A 8 -13.41 -10.07 4.41
C SER A 8 -13.39 -9.58 2.96
N ALA A 9 -12.20 -9.36 2.39
CA ALA A 9 -12.00 -8.94 1.01
C ALA A 9 -11.80 -10.11 0.02
N ALA A 10 -11.70 -11.34 0.52
CA ALA A 10 -11.62 -12.55 -0.32
C ALA A 10 -12.98 -12.90 -0.97
N ASP A 11 -12.98 -13.92 -1.82
CA ASP A 11 -14.15 -14.39 -2.59
C ASP A 11 -14.68 -13.32 -3.56
N GLY A 12 -13.76 -12.57 -4.20
CA GLY A 12 -14.10 -11.52 -5.17
C GLY A 12 -14.72 -10.25 -4.57
N LYS A 13 -14.61 -10.04 -3.26
CA LYS A 13 -15.21 -8.89 -2.55
C LYS A 13 -14.32 -7.65 -2.50
N GLY A 14 -13.07 -7.75 -2.96
CA GLY A 14 -12.13 -6.64 -2.89
C GLY A 14 -10.77 -6.95 -3.51
N LEU A 15 -9.74 -6.28 -2.99
CA LEU A 15 -8.36 -6.30 -3.53
C LEU A 15 -7.54 -7.54 -3.09
N ASN A 16 -8.19 -8.54 -2.49
CA ASN A 16 -7.55 -9.80 -2.09
C ASN A 16 -7.56 -10.79 -3.25
N TYR A 17 -6.70 -10.54 -4.24
CA TYR A 17 -6.63 -11.36 -5.46
C TYR A 17 -6.12 -12.79 -5.22
N GLY A 18 -5.50 -13.06 -4.07
CA GLY A 18 -5.03 -14.39 -3.69
C GLY A 18 -6.06 -15.23 -2.93
N ASP A 19 -7.26 -14.68 -2.67
CA ASP A 19 -8.30 -15.29 -1.82
C ASP A 19 -7.77 -15.79 -0.46
N TYR A 20 -6.75 -15.09 0.06
CA TYR A 20 -6.12 -15.44 1.32
C TYR A 20 -7.06 -15.19 2.50
N LYS A 21 -7.10 -16.14 3.45
CA LYS A 21 -7.91 -16.04 4.66
C LYS A 21 -7.09 -16.51 5.86
N SER A 22 -6.99 -15.67 6.89
CA SER A 22 -6.25 -15.98 8.11
C SER A 22 -6.79 -15.20 9.30
N ALA A 23 -7.35 -15.93 10.27
CA ALA A 23 -7.83 -15.34 11.52
C ALA A 23 -6.71 -14.64 12.30
N THR A 24 -5.49 -15.19 12.26
CA THR A 24 -4.31 -14.61 12.90
C THR A 24 -3.96 -13.27 12.27
N PHE A 25 -3.90 -13.22 10.93
CA PHE A 25 -3.62 -11.97 10.22
C PHE A 25 -4.69 -10.93 10.52
N ASP A 26 -5.97 -11.28 10.39
CA ASP A 26 -7.09 -10.37 10.67
C ASP A 26 -7.04 -9.83 12.10
N ALA A 27 -6.72 -10.66 13.10
CA ALA A 27 -6.59 -10.25 14.49
C ALA A 27 -5.45 -9.24 14.70
N LEU A 28 -4.29 -9.46 14.05
CA LEU A 28 -3.16 -8.54 14.12
C LEU A 28 -3.50 -7.18 13.50
N ILE A 29 -4.23 -7.16 12.38
CA ILE A 29 -4.67 -5.91 11.74
C ILE A 29 -5.66 -5.17 12.63
N ALA A 30 -6.63 -5.88 13.19
CA ALA A 30 -7.60 -5.30 14.12
C ALA A 30 -6.93 -4.76 15.39
N GLN A 31 -5.89 -5.44 15.90
CA GLN A 31 -5.09 -4.96 17.03
C GLN A 31 -4.33 -3.69 16.68
N ALA A 32 -3.61 -3.66 15.57
CA ALA A 32 -2.85 -2.50 15.13
C ALA A 32 -3.76 -1.26 14.96
N ALA A 33 -4.96 -1.44 14.40
CA ALA A 33 -5.94 -0.36 14.22
C ALA A 33 -6.47 0.25 15.53
N ARG A 34 -6.38 -0.48 16.66
CA ARG A 34 -6.81 0.02 17.98
C ARG A 34 -5.69 0.70 18.76
N GLN A 35 -4.44 0.56 18.33
CA GLN A 35 -3.29 1.15 19.02
C GLN A 35 -3.18 2.64 18.69
N THR A 36 -3.05 3.48 19.73
CA THR A 36 -2.87 4.92 19.58
C THR A 36 -1.40 5.32 19.52
N ASP A 37 -0.50 4.49 20.06
CA ASP A 37 0.94 4.65 19.91
C ASP A 37 1.41 4.10 18.56
N ARG A 38 2.08 4.96 17.78
CA ARG A 38 2.49 4.63 16.43
C ARG A 38 3.59 3.57 16.38
N ALA A 39 4.52 3.57 17.34
CA ALA A 39 5.60 2.59 17.38
C ALA A 39 5.05 1.19 17.68
N GLN A 40 4.11 1.10 18.63
CA GLN A 40 3.40 -0.14 18.94
C GLN A 40 2.59 -0.66 17.74
N ALA A 41 1.87 0.23 17.03
CA ALA A 41 1.16 -0.15 15.81
C ALA A 41 2.11 -0.71 14.74
N PHE A 42 3.27 -0.07 14.55
CA PHE A 42 4.29 -0.56 13.62
C PHE A 42 4.82 -1.95 13.99
N ASP A 43 5.06 -2.23 15.26
CA ASP A 43 5.48 -3.55 15.70
C ASP A 43 4.42 -4.63 15.42
N THR A 44 3.14 -4.33 15.63
CA THR A 44 2.05 -5.24 15.30
C THR A 44 1.94 -5.45 13.78
N TYR A 45 2.09 -4.40 12.97
CA TYR A 45 2.12 -4.54 11.50
C TYR A 45 3.29 -5.41 11.01
N ARG A 46 4.44 -5.36 11.67
CA ARG A 46 5.58 -6.23 11.35
C ARG A 46 5.28 -7.71 11.65
N GLN A 47 4.54 -7.99 12.72
CA GLN A 47 4.07 -9.35 13.01
C GLN A 47 3.09 -9.83 11.94
N ALA A 48 2.15 -8.97 11.51
CA ALA A 48 1.22 -9.30 10.44
C ALA A 48 1.93 -9.59 9.10
N GLN A 49 2.95 -8.79 8.76
CA GLN A 49 3.78 -9.05 7.57
C GLN A 49 4.56 -10.36 7.69
N SER A 50 5.05 -10.70 8.89
CA SER A 50 5.73 -11.99 9.12
C SER A 50 4.78 -13.17 8.90
N GLN A 51 3.52 -13.05 9.31
CA GLN A 51 2.49 -14.05 8.98
C GLN A 51 2.32 -14.21 7.46
N LEU A 52 2.22 -13.11 6.71
CA LEU A 52 2.11 -13.17 5.24
C LEU A 52 3.36 -13.79 4.59
N LEU A 53 4.55 -13.56 5.12
CA LEU A 53 5.79 -14.17 4.63
C LEU A 53 5.85 -15.68 4.91
N ASN A 54 5.23 -16.15 5.99
CA ASN A 54 5.13 -17.58 6.29
C ASN A 54 4.10 -18.26 5.38
N ASP A 55 2.95 -17.61 5.16
CA ASP A 55 1.84 -18.19 4.41
C ASP A 55 1.99 -18.04 2.88
N LEU A 56 2.81 -17.08 2.43
CA LEU A 56 3.09 -16.75 1.03
C LEU A 56 1.83 -16.68 0.13
N PRO A 57 0.78 -15.93 0.49
CA PRO A 57 -0.41 -15.79 -0.37
C PRO A 57 -0.12 -15.06 -1.68
N ALA A 58 0.98 -14.33 -1.73
CA ALA A 58 1.58 -13.79 -2.95
C ALA A 58 3.10 -13.80 -2.79
N ILE A 59 3.83 -13.88 -3.90
CA ILE A 59 5.29 -13.78 -3.92
C ILE A 59 5.66 -12.33 -4.27
N PRO A 60 6.10 -11.51 -3.31
CA PRO A 60 6.56 -10.16 -3.62
C PRO A 60 7.89 -10.21 -4.38
N LEU A 61 7.96 -9.54 -5.54
CA LEU A 61 9.14 -9.60 -6.42
C LEU A 61 10.00 -8.33 -6.35
N TRP A 62 9.38 -7.15 -6.45
CA TRP A 62 10.07 -5.86 -6.40
C TRP A 62 9.14 -4.73 -5.96
N TYR A 63 9.73 -3.63 -5.49
CA TYR A 63 9.04 -2.35 -5.36
C TYR A 63 9.19 -1.55 -6.65
N ALA A 64 8.08 -1.05 -7.19
CA ALA A 64 8.12 -0.27 -8.43
C ALA A 64 8.79 1.09 -8.20
N LYS A 65 9.72 1.45 -9.09
CA LYS A 65 10.14 2.84 -9.26
C LYS A 65 9.27 3.48 -10.33
N VAL A 66 8.66 4.61 -10.00
CA VAL A 66 7.87 5.37 -10.98
C VAL A 66 8.81 6.24 -11.81
N SER A 67 8.60 6.23 -13.12
CA SER A 67 9.25 7.14 -14.07
C SER A 67 8.19 7.66 -15.03
N ALA A 68 8.23 8.96 -15.33
CA ALA A 68 7.35 9.56 -16.32
C ALA A 68 8.10 10.63 -17.12
N VAL A 69 7.50 11.05 -18.23
CA VAL A 69 8.01 12.11 -19.10
C VAL A 69 6.99 13.24 -19.13
N ALA A 70 7.46 14.47 -19.02
CA ALA A 70 6.66 15.68 -19.17
C ALA A 70 7.26 16.58 -20.27
N SER A 71 6.43 17.40 -20.89
CA SER A 71 6.91 18.44 -21.82
C SER A 71 7.84 19.41 -21.07
N SER A 72 8.89 19.92 -21.75
CA SER A 72 9.74 20.99 -21.21
C SER A 72 8.99 22.29 -20.89
N ARG A 73 7.73 22.40 -21.34
CA ARG A 73 6.82 23.51 -21.04
C ARG A 73 6.09 23.37 -19.70
N ILE A 74 6.26 22.27 -18.98
CA ILE A 74 5.64 22.04 -17.68
C ILE A 74 6.64 22.32 -16.57
N ASP A 75 6.15 22.89 -15.47
CA ASP A 75 6.86 23.04 -14.22
C ASP A 75 6.13 22.31 -13.08
N HIS A 76 6.85 22.05 -11.99
CA HIS A 76 6.31 21.36 -10.80
C HIS A 76 5.75 19.94 -11.08
N ALA A 77 6.40 19.18 -11.96
CA ALA A 77 6.05 17.79 -12.26
C ALA A 77 6.49 16.80 -11.17
N ALA A 78 6.02 16.99 -9.94
CA ALA A 78 6.26 16.09 -8.81
C ALA A 78 5.30 14.89 -8.81
N PHE A 79 5.69 13.81 -8.11
CA PHE A 79 4.82 12.67 -7.82
C PHE A 79 4.33 12.73 -6.38
N ASN A 80 3.08 12.35 -6.16
CA ASN A 80 2.51 12.16 -4.82
C ASN A 80 2.96 10.82 -4.21
N TYR A 81 2.56 10.54 -2.97
CA TYR A 81 2.93 9.32 -2.25
C TYR A 81 2.42 8.02 -2.92
N MET A 82 1.43 8.11 -3.81
CA MET A 82 0.93 6.98 -4.60
C MET A 82 1.72 6.77 -5.90
N GLY A 83 2.72 7.61 -6.18
CA GLY A 83 3.47 7.58 -7.43
C GLY A 83 2.72 8.15 -8.62
N LEU A 84 1.64 8.93 -8.39
CA LEU A 84 0.92 9.62 -9.46
C LEU A 84 1.41 11.08 -9.55
N PRO A 85 1.38 11.73 -10.73
CA PRO A 85 1.66 13.15 -10.82
C PRO A 85 0.77 13.95 -9.85
N ALA A 86 1.36 14.91 -9.14
CA ALA A 86 0.63 15.86 -8.31
C ALA A 86 -0.09 16.87 -9.22
N TYR A 87 -1.20 16.44 -9.83
CA TYR A 87 -1.88 17.20 -10.89
C TYR A 87 -2.27 18.63 -10.50
N ASN A 88 -2.59 18.86 -9.23
CA ASN A 88 -2.94 20.16 -8.67
C ASN A 88 -1.73 21.12 -8.58
N GLU A 89 -0.51 20.62 -8.67
CA GLU A 89 0.73 21.40 -8.60
C GLU A 89 1.30 21.69 -10.00
N LEU A 90 0.85 20.98 -11.04
CA LEU A 90 1.33 21.17 -12.40
C LEU A 90 1.03 22.57 -12.92
N THR A 91 2.05 23.22 -13.45
CA THR A 91 1.92 24.54 -14.06
C THR A 91 2.56 24.56 -15.45
N ARG A 92 2.08 25.46 -16.31
CA ARG A 92 2.72 25.74 -17.60
C ARG A 92 3.78 26.82 -17.39
N ARG A 93 5.01 26.59 -17.86
CA ARG A 93 6.05 27.61 -17.91
C ARG A 93 5.58 28.78 -18.79
N ALA A 94 5.78 30.00 -18.31
CA ALA A 94 5.61 31.19 -19.12
C ALA A 94 6.53 31.12 -20.36
N ALA A 95 6.07 31.70 -21.47
CA ALA A 95 6.83 31.75 -22.72
C ALA A 95 8.04 32.67 -22.60
#